data_AF-A0A151JUT6-F1
#
_entry.id   AF-A0A151JUT6-F1
#
_cell.length_a   1.000
_cell.length_b   1.000
_cell.length_c   1.000
_cell.angle_alpha   90.00
_cell.angle_beta   90.00
_cell.angle_gamma   90.00
#
_symmetry.space_group_name_H-M   'P 1'
#
loop_
_entity.id
_entity.type
_entity.pdbx_description
1 polymer ?
#
loop_
_entity_poly.entity_id
_entity_poly.type
_entity_poly.pdbx_seq_one_letter_code
_entity_poly.pdbx_strand_id
1 'polypeptide(L)'
;MNGSPSSAGMGDQMGVKIEPAEAESLSISGSSGILTPINPYTCDKPISPEQEELINRLVSFQCEFEQPSEEDLKRITNQPMEGEDPSDYSFRHITEITILTVQLIVEFSKRLPGFNELLREDQITLLKACSSEVMMLRMARKYDVQTDSIIFANNQSYTRDSYNVAGMGDTIEDLLRFCRQMYAMRVNNAEYALLTAIVIFSGMHEKYNNVLR
;
A
#
# COMPACT_ATOMS: atom_id res chain seq x y z
N MET A 1 55.32 25.57 8.28
CA MET A 1 55.97 26.30 7.18
C MET A 1 54.89 26.78 6.24
N ASN A 2 54.72 28.09 6.08
CA ASN A 2 53.93 28.69 4.99
C ASN A 2 54.88 29.57 4.18
N GLY A 3 54.75 29.57 2.85
CA GLY A 3 55.68 30.27 1.97
C GLY A 3 55.52 29.89 0.50
N SER A 4 54.37 30.23 -0.10
CA SER A 4 54.22 30.42 -1.55
C SER A 4 55.11 31.59 -2.03
N PRO A 5 55.35 31.84 -3.34
CA PRO A 5 54.27 32.39 -4.21
C PRO A 5 54.38 32.26 -5.76
N SER A 6 53.30 32.68 -6.44
CA SER A 6 53.22 33.42 -7.73
C SER A 6 53.60 32.79 -9.09
N SER A 7 52.58 32.60 -9.96
CA SER A 7 52.27 33.40 -11.20
C SER A 7 51.02 32.79 -11.89
N ALA A 8 49.94 33.51 -12.26
CA ALA A 8 49.72 34.54 -13.30
C ALA A 8 50.02 34.01 -14.74
N GLY A 9 49.15 34.06 -15.77
CA GLY A 9 47.74 34.52 -15.99
C GLY A 9 47.18 33.84 -17.28
N MET A 10 46.23 34.35 -18.09
CA MET A 10 45.30 35.50 -18.02
C MET A 10 44.30 35.47 -19.24
N GLY A 11 43.01 35.80 -19.06
CA GLY A 11 42.05 36.19 -20.14
C GLY A 11 41.28 35.07 -20.89
N ASP A 12 40.13 35.32 -21.55
CA ASP A 12 39.23 36.51 -21.48
C ASP A 12 37.78 36.16 -21.97
N GLN A 13 36.87 37.14 -21.87
CA GLN A 13 35.40 37.09 -21.93
C GLN A 13 34.74 36.93 -23.31
N MET A 14 33.50 36.43 -23.32
CA MET A 14 32.29 37.01 -23.96
C MET A 14 31.05 36.20 -23.44
N GLY A 15 29.87 36.71 -23.11
CA GLY A 15 29.31 38.07 -23.12
C GLY A 15 27.90 38.08 -23.74
N VAL A 16 26.93 38.82 -23.14
CA VAL A 16 25.55 39.13 -23.61
C VAL A 16 24.44 38.08 -23.27
N LYS A 17 23.17 38.39 -22.87
CA LYS A 17 22.53 39.40 -21.96
C LYS A 17 20.99 39.53 -22.27
N ILE A 18 20.10 39.32 -21.25
CA ILE A 18 18.72 39.92 -21.06
C ILE A 18 17.63 39.61 -22.14
N GLU A 19 16.31 39.52 -21.92
CA GLU A 19 15.33 39.38 -20.79
C GLU A 19 13.92 39.12 -21.46
N PRO A 20 12.69 39.30 -20.89
CA PRO A 20 11.48 38.63 -21.39
C PRO A 20 10.40 39.53 -22.01
N ALA A 21 9.48 38.92 -22.77
CA ALA A 21 8.19 39.41 -23.27
C ALA A 21 7.46 38.21 -23.92
N GLU A 22 6.14 38.10 -24.05
CA GLU A 22 4.98 38.84 -23.51
C GLU A 22 3.77 37.88 -23.58
N ALA A 23 2.62 38.24 -23.00
CA ALA A 23 1.39 37.46 -23.15
C ALA A 23 0.58 37.95 -24.36
N GLU A 24 0.19 37.04 -25.27
CA GLU A 24 -0.88 37.31 -26.23
C GLU A 24 -2.04 36.31 -26.07
N SER A 25 -3.24 36.87 -25.90
CA SER A 25 -4.51 36.15 -25.97
C SER A 25 -5.19 36.45 -27.30
N LEU A 26 -5.37 35.43 -28.14
CA LEU A 26 -6.27 35.53 -29.30
C LEU A 26 -7.18 34.31 -29.41
N SER A 27 -8.48 34.59 -29.44
CA SER A 27 -9.53 33.66 -29.81
C SER A 27 -9.86 33.83 -31.30
N ILE A 28 -10.20 32.73 -31.98
CA ILE A 28 -11.43 32.58 -32.79
C ILE A 28 -11.47 31.23 -33.52
N SER A 29 -12.69 30.71 -33.62
CA SER A 29 -13.13 29.44 -34.23
C SER A 29 -12.57 29.11 -35.63
N GLY A 30 -12.34 27.82 -35.87
CA GLY A 30 -12.13 27.23 -37.20
C GLY A 30 -12.48 25.74 -37.19
N SER A 31 -13.71 25.39 -37.60
CA SER A 31 -14.19 24.00 -37.59
C SER A 31 -13.69 23.18 -38.79
N SER A 32 -13.19 21.97 -38.53
CA SER A 32 -13.15 20.89 -39.51
C SER A 32 -13.19 19.56 -38.78
N GLY A 33 -14.25 18.79 -39.05
CA GLY A 33 -14.56 17.58 -38.28
C GLY A 33 -13.62 16.42 -38.60
N ILE A 34 -12.96 15.91 -37.57
CA ILE A 34 -12.51 14.52 -37.51
C ILE A 34 -13.40 13.84 -36.48
N LEU A 35 -14.33 13.00 -36.95
CA LEU A 35 -15.08 12.09 -36.08
C LEU A 35 -14.12 11.00 -35.63
N THR A 36 -13.48 11.19 -34.48
CA THR A 36 -12.84 10.08 -33.77
C THR A 36 -13.92 9.08 -33.34
N PRO A 37 -13.72 7.76 -33.50
CA PRO A 37 -14.66 6.78 -32.98
C PRO A 37 -14.74 6.92 -31.46
N ILE A 38 -15.91 7.30 -30.95
CA ILE A 38 -16.17 7.30 -29.51
C ILE A 38 -16.11 5.84 -29.06
N ASN A 39 -15.06 5.49 -28.32
CA ASN A 39 -14.95 4.18 -27.68
C ASN A 39 -16.04 4.10 -26.60
N PRO A 40 -17.03 3.20 -26.69
CA PRO A 40 -18.17 3.18 -25.75
C PRO A 40 -17.78 2.77 -24.32
N TYR A 41 -16.49 2.52 -24.05
CA TYR A 41 -15.96 2.12 -22.74
C TYR A 41 -15.18 3.22 -22.00
N THR A 42 -14.90 4.38 -22.62
CA THR A 42 -14.26 5.51 -21.91
C THR A 42 -15.31 6.29 -21.10
N CYS A 43 -15.61 5.77 -19.90
CA CYS A 43 -16.42 6.47 -18.90
C CYS A 43 -15.58 7.57 -18.22
N ASP A 44 -15.22 8.61 -18.98
CA ASP A 44 -14.47 9.79 -18.52
C ASP A 44 -15.34 10.71 -17.66
N LYS A 45 -15.98 10.16 -16.62
CA LYS A 45 -16.62 10.94 -15.56
C LYS A 45 -15.51 11.41 -14.63
N PRO A 46 -15.32 12.73 -14.43
CA PRO A 46 -14.38 13.22 -13.43
C PRO A 46 -14.83 12.73 -12.04
N ILE A 47 -13.85 12.42 -11.20
CA ILE A 47 -14.07 12.09 -9.78
C ILE A 47 -14.77 13.28 -9.12
N SER A 48 -15.88 13.04 -8.40
CA SER A 48 -16.58 14.11 -7.70
C SER A 48 -15.82 14.53 -6.43
N PRO A 49 -16.01 15.76 -5.92
CA PRO A 49 -15.33 16.22 -4.69
C PRO A 49 -15.55 15.28 -3.49
N GLU A 50 -16.74 14.68 -3.38
CA GLU A 50 -17.10 13.75 -2.32
C GLU A 50 -16.38 12.39 -2.47
N GLN A 51 -16.17 11.95 -3.72
CA GLN A 51 -15.37 10.76 -4.02
C GLN A 51 -13.88 10.99 -3.73
N GLU A 52 -13.36 12.18 -4.07
CA GLU A 52 -11.98 12.57 -3.76
C GLU A 52 -11.75 12.68 -2.25
N GLU A 53 -12.66 13.29 -1.50
CA GLU A 53 -12.60 13.34 -0.03
C GLU A 53 -12.59 11.91 0.57
N LEU A 54 -13.46 11.03 0.08
CA LEU A 54 -13.49 9.63 0.52
C LEU A 54 -12.17 8.92 0.23
N ILE A 55 -11.62 9.04 -0.98
CA ILE A 55 -10.33 8.42 -1.35
C ILE A 55 -9.20 8.92 -0.44
N ASN A 56 -9.08 10.24 -0.25
CA ASN A 56 -8.07 10.84 0.61
C ASN A 56 -8.20 10.37 2.07
N ARG A 57 -9.43 10.22 2.56
CA ARG A 57 -9.73 9.69 3.90
C ARG A 57 -9.35 8.21 4.04
N LEU A 58 -9.62 7.38 3.03
CA LEU A 58 -9.22 5.97 3.00
C LEU A 58 -7.69 5.80 2.99
N VAL A 59 -6.98 6.62 2.19
CA VAL A 59 -5.51 6.64 2.18
C VAL A 59 -4.95 7.07 3.53
N SER A 60 -5.55 8.09 4.16
CA SER A 60 -5.16 8.54 5.51
C SER A 60 -5.28 7.42 6.55
N PHE A 61 -6.43 6.72 6.60
CA PHE A 61 -6.60 5.58 7.49
C PHE A 61 -5.66 4.41 7.16
N GLN A 62 -5.40 4.15 5.88
CA GLN A 62 -4.46 3.11 5.48
C GLN A 62 -3.07 3.37 6.04
N CYS A 63 -2.60 4.63 6.05
CA CYS A 63 -1.35 5.04 6.68
C CYS A 63 -1.43 4.98 8.22
N GLU A 64 -2.51 5.47 8.84
CA GLU A 64 -2.73 5.44 10.30
C GLU A 64 -2.62 4.02 10.88
N PHE A 65 -3.14 3.01 10.17
CA PHE A 65 -3.16 1.61 10.60
C PHE A 65 -2.20 0.71 9.82
N GLU A 66 -1.13 1.25 9.21
CA GLU A 66 -0.21 0.43 8.41
C GLU A 66 0.74 -0.42 9.27
N GLN A 67 1.23 0.15 10.37
CA GLN A 67 2.26 -0.44 11.24
C GLN A 67 1.69 -0.66 12.65
N PRO A 68 2.08 -1.74 13.36
CA PRO A 68 1.81 -1.87 14.80
C PRO A 68 2.59 -0.84 15.62
N SER A 69 2.22 -0.65 16.88
CA SER A 69 2.92 0.29 17.76
C SER A 69 4.36 -0.16 18.05
N GLU A 70 5.28 0.79 18.27
CA GLU A 70 6.66 0.47 18.63
C GLU A 70 6.76 -0.34 19.92
N GLU A 71 5.83 -0.14 20.87
CA GLU A 71 5.75 -0.94 22.09
C GLU A 71 5.39 -2.41 21.80
N ASP A 72 4.41 -2.65 20.93
CA ASP A 72 4.01 -4.02 20.56
C ASP A 72 5.10 -4.71 19.76
N LEU A 73 5.77 -4.01 18.85
CA LEU A 73 6.92 -4.53 18.13
C LEU A 73 8.08 -4.89 19.07
N LYS A 74 8.33 -4.09 20.12
CA LYS A 74 9.32 -4.42 21.15
C LYS A 74 8.93 -5.64 21.99
N ARG A 75 7.64 -5.83 22.30
CA ARG A 75 7.13 -7.03 23.01
C ARG A 75 7.35 -8.31 22.21
N ILE A 76 7.21 -8.25 20.88
CA ILE A 76 7.42 -9.37 19.94
C ILE A 76 8.91 -9.61 19.64
N THR A 77 9.68 -8.54 19.47
CA THR A 77 11.12 -8.58 19.09
C THR A 77 12.03 -8.86 20.31
N ASN A 78 11.49 -9.45 21.38
CA ASN A 78 12.31 -10.00 22.44
C ASN A 78 13.29 -11.04 21.86
N GLN A 79 14.52 -11.08 22.39
CA GLN A 79 15.55 -12.00 21.93
C GLN A 79 15.06 -13.46 22.03
N PRO A 80 15.49 -14.36 21.12
CA PRO A 80 15.16 -15.77 21.23
C PRO A 80 15.51 -16.28 22.63
N MET A 81 14.62 -17.08 23.22
CA MET A 81 14.85 -17.65 24.55
C MET A 81 16.08 -18.56 24.49
N GLU A 82 16.86 -18.65 25.58
CA GLU A 82 18.05 -19.52 25.59
C GLU A 82 17.66 -20.97 25.31
N GLY A 83 18.06 -21.48 24.13
CA GLY A 83 17.71 -22.82 23.66
C GLY A 83 16.41 -22.95 22.85
N GLU A 84 15.75 -21.84 22.47
CA GLU A 84 14.62 -21.82 21.52
C GLU A 84 15.10 -22.28 20.12
N ASP A 85 14.35 -23.15 19.46
CA ASP A 85 14.67 -23.57 18.09
C ASP A 85 14.44 -22.38 17.11
N PRO A 86 15.34 -22.14 16.13
CA PRO A 86 15.10 -21.17 15.07
C PRO A 86 13.75 -21.33 14.35
N SER A 87 13.19 -22.55 14.23
CA SER A 87 11.83 -22.76 13.69
C SER A 87 10.77 -22.13 14.57
N ASP A 88 10.85 -22.39 15.88
CA ASP A 88 9.85 -21.99 16.87
C ASP A 88 9.86 -20.47 17.05
N TYR A 89 11.05 -19.87 17.11
CA TYR A 89 11.22 -18.41 17.10
C TYR A 89 10.59 -17.79 15.86
N SER A 90 10.87 -18.33 14.67
CA SER A 90 10.39 -17.80 13.40
C SER A 90 8.86 -17.91 13.28
N PHE A 91 8.31 -19.07 13.65
CA PHE A 91 6.86 -19.32 13.64
C PHE A 91 6.12 -18.43 14.65
N ARG A 92 6.66 -18.32 15.88
CA ARG A 92 6.13 -17.44 16.93
C ARG A 92 6.11 -15.98 16.46
N HIS A 93 7.22 -15.49 15.90
CA HIS A 93 7.32 -14.11 15.42
C HIS A 93 6.32 -13.79 14.29
N ILE A 94 6.19 -14.67 13.30
CA ILE A 94 5.20 -14.52 12.22
C ILE A 94 3.77 -14.53 12.79
N THR A 95 3.48 -15.41 13.75
CA THR A 95 2.15 -15.52 14.38
C THR A 95 1.81 -14.28 15.20
N GLU A 96 2.74 -13.77 16.01
CA GLU A 96 2.55 -12.57 16.84
C GLU A 96 2.34 -11.31 15.96
N ILE A 97 3.12 -11.13 14.89
CA ILE A 97 2.91 -10.05 13.91
C ILE A 97 1.57 -10.18 13.18
N THR A 98 1.15 -11.41 12.86
CA THR A 98 -0.15 -11.68 12.23
C THR A 98 -1.29 -11.25 13.15
N ILE A 99 -1.21 -11.52 14.46
CA ILE A 99 -2.20 -11.10 15.45
C ILE A 99 -2.33 -9.57 15.51
N LEU A 100 -1.21 -8.84 15.60
CA LEU A 100 -1.23 -7.37 15.57
C LEU A 100 -1.80 -6.83 14.24
N THR A 101 -1.45 -7.46 13.13
CA THR A 101 -1.95 -7.04 11.81
C THR A 101 -3.47 -7.25 11.69
N VAL A 102 -4.02 -8.32 12.26
CA VAL A 102 -5.48 -8.51 12.37
C VAL A 102 -6.12 -7.40 13.21
N GLN A 103 -5.52 -6.99 14.33
CA GLN A 103 -6.03 -5.87 15.13
C GLN A 103 -6.06 -4.55 14.33
N LEU A 104 -5.02 -4.27 13.54
CA LEU A 104 -4.98 -3.09 12.65
C LEU A 104 -6.02 -3.16 11.52
N ILE A 105 -6.36 -4.35 11.02
CA ILE A 105 -7.48 -4.53 10.09
C ILE A 105 -8.81 -4.17 10.77
N VAL A 106 -9.03 -4.62 12.01
CA VAL A 106 -10.23 -4.29 12.77
C VAL A 106 -10.36 -2.78 13.02
N GLU A 107 -9.28 -2.11 13.42
CA GLU A 107 -9.31 -0.65 13.63
C GLU A 107 -9.50 0.14 12.33
N PHE A 108 -8.86 -0.27 11.22
CA PHE A 108 -9.12 0.31 9.91
C PHE A 108 -10.60 0.18 9.51
N SER A 109 -11.18 -1.02 9.63
CA SER A 109 -12.60 -1.26 9.29
C SER A 109 -13.55 -0.38 10.09
N LYS A 110 -13.32 -0.20 11.40
CA LYS A 110 -14.11 0.70 12.27
C LYS A 110 -14.05 2.17 11.84
N ARG A 111 -13.07 2.59 11.04
CA ARG A 111 -12.96 3.98 10.55
C ARG A 111 -13.65 4.18 9.19
N LEU A 112 -14.01 3.10 8.49
CA LEU A 112 -14.73 3.17 7.21
C LEU A 112 -16.14 3.77 7.42
N PRO A 113 -16.58 4.72 6.56
CA PRO A 113 -17.96 5.20 6.55
C PRO A 113 -18.96 4.05 6.43
N GLY A 114 -20.08 4.11 7.17
CA GLY A 114 -21.11 3.07 7.20
C GLY A 114 -20.78 1.82 8.03
N PHE A 115 -19.51 1.50 8.30
CA PHE A 115 -19.16 0.23 8.99
C PHE A 115 -19.72 0.15 10.43
N ASN A 116 -19.66 1.25 11.19
CA ASN A 116 -20.20 1.30 12.55
C ASN A 116 -21.74 1.36 12.62
N GLU A 117 -22.40 1.59 11.48
CA GLU A 117 -23.87 1.62 11.38
C GLU A 117 -24.45 0.21 11.21
N LEU A 118 -23.60 -0.77 10.84
CA LEU A 118 -23.95 -2.19 10.78
C LEU A 118 -24.17 -2.78 12.17
N LEU A 119 -24.97 -3.86 12.26
CA LEU A 119 -25.12 -4.61 13.50
C LEU A 119 -23.78 -5.22 13.92
N ARG A 120 -23.55 -5.39 15.23
CA ARG A 120 -22.31 -6.01 15.74
C ARG A 120 -22.06 -7.41 15.19
N GLU A 121 -23.12 -8.18 14.93
CA GLU A 121 -23.01 -9.50 14.30
C GLU A 121 -22.52 -9.42 12.85
N ASP A 122 -22.95 -8.41 12.08
CA ASP A 122 -22.49 -8.18 10.72
C ASP A 122 -21.03 -7.74 10.72
N GLN A 123 -20.66 -6.77 11.56
CA GLN A 123 -19.27 -6.32 11.71
C GLN A 123 -18.32 -7.50 12.01
N ILE A 124 -18.70 -8.40 12.93
CA ILE A 124 -17.92 -9.60 13.27
C ILE A 124 -17.88 -10.59 12.09
N THR A 125 -18.98 -10.77 11.37
CA THR A 125 -19.07 -11.68 10.22
C THR A 125 -18.20 -11.21 9.06
N LEU A 126 -18.28 -9.92 8.70
CA LEU A 126 -17.44 -9.28 7.69
C LEU A 126 -15.96 -9.41 8.04
N LEU A 127 -15.57 -9.01 9.26
CA LEU A 127 -14.18 -9.08 9.70
C LEU A 127 -13.61 -10.50 9.66
N LYS A 128 -14.42 -11.51 10.01
CA LYS A 128 -14.00 -12.91 9.88
C LYS A 128 -13.80 -13.30 8.42
N ALA A 129 -14.76 -13.01 7.55
CA ALA A 129 -14.73 -13.36 6.13
C ALA A 129 -13.57 -12.68 5.38
N CYS A 130 -13.39 -11.36 5.56
CA CYS A 130 -12.43 -10.58 4.79
C CYS A 130 -10.99 -10.61 5.35
N SER A 131 -10.77 -11.11 6.58
CA SER A 131 -9.49 -10.96 7.29
C SER A 131 -8.28 -11.51 6.52
N SER A 132 -8.39 -12.67 5.90
CA SER A 132 -7.33 -13.30 5.11
C SER A 132 -7.03 -12.54 3.81
N GLU A 133 -8.06 -12.07 3.11
CA GLU A 133 -7.93 -11.30 1.86
C GLU A 133 -7.26 -9.93 2.12
N VAL A 134 -7.68 -9.23 3.18
CA VAL A 134 -7.04 -7.97 3.59
C VAL A 134 -5.60 -8.21 4.09
N MET A 135 -5.32 -9.34 4.75
CA MET A 135 -3.96 -9.72 5.13
C MET A 135 -3.07 -9.86 3.89
N MET A 136 -3.53 -10.53 2.84
CA MET A 136 -2.80 -10.66 1.57
C MET A 136 -2.54 -9.29 0.91
N LEU A 137 -3.54 -8.40 0.86
CA LEU A 137 -3.37 -7.03 0.36
C LEU A 137 -2.30 -6.26 1.15
N ARG A 138 -2.30 -6.37 2.49
CA ARG A 138 -1.30 -5.74 3.36
C ARG A 138 0.11 -6.32 3.14
N MET A 139 0.24 -7.63 2.97
CA MET A 139 1.51 -8.29 2.65
C MET A 139 2.05 -7.84 1.28
N ALA A 140 1.20 -7.71 0.26
CA ALA A 140 1.60 -7.22 -1.05
C ALA A 140 2.11 -5.77 -1.04
N ARG A 141 1.60 -4.90 -0.16
CA ARG A 141 2.15 -3.54 0.07
C ARG A 141 3.54 -3.54 0.74
N LYS A 142 3.93 -4.64 1.37
CA LYS A 142 5.22 -4.84 2.05
C LYS A 142 6.21 -5.71 1.27
N TYR A 143 5.86 -6.09 0.03
CA TYR A 143 6.71 -6.92 -0.82
C TYR A 143 7.91 -6.14 -1.37
N ASP A 144 9.11 -6.70 -1.21
CA ASP A 144 10.32 -6.24 -1.90
C ASP A 144 10.65 -7.14 -3.10
N VAL A 145 10.70 -6.52 -4.27
CA VAL A 145 11.04 -7.18 -5.53
C VAL A 145 12.52 -7.53 -5.65
N GLN A 146 13.42 -6.85 -4.91
CA GLN A 146 14.86 -7.11 -5.00
C GLN A 146 15.25 -8.39 -4.28
N THR A 147 14.57 -8.72 -3.17
CA THR A 147 14.85 -9.91 -2.35
C THR A 147 13.78 -11.01 -2.41
N ASP A 148 12.72 -10.86 -3.23
CA ASP A 148 11.56 -11.77 -3.32
C ASP A 148 10.97 -12.10 -1.93
N SER A 149 10.73 -11.05 -1.14
CA SER A 149 10.44 -11.15 0.30
C SER A 149 9.32 -10.22 0.76
N ILE A 150 8.87 -10.40 2.00
CA ILE A 150 7.96 -9.49 2.69
C ILE A 150 8.72 -8.79 3.82
N ILE A 151 8.71 -7.47 3.84
CA ILE A 151 9.35 -6.65 4.90
C ILE A 151 8.34 -6.39 6.02
N PHE A 152 8.55 -7.01 7.17
CA PHE A 152 7.72 -6.77 8.35
C PHE A 152 8.07 -5.46 9.07
N ALA A 153 7.17 -5.08 9.99
CA ALA A 153 7.18 -3.79 10.69
C ALA A 153 8.45 -3.49 11.50
N ASN A 154 9.21 -4.53 11.89
CA ASN A 154 10.51 -4.42 12.54
C ASN A 154 11.71 -4.34 11.56
N ASN A 155 11.45 -4.13 10.26
CA ASN A 155 12.40 -4.16 9.15
C ASN A 155 13.09 -5.52 8.91
N GLN A 156 12.58 -6.62 9.46
CA GLN A 156 13.04 -7.96 9.10
C GLN A 156 12.43 -8.38 7.75
N SER A 157 13.27 -8.92 6.89
CA SER A 157 12.92 -9.44 5.56
C SER A 157 12.61 -10.93 5.68
N TYR A 158 11.38 -11.32 5.38
CA TYR A 158 10.93 -12.72 5.40
C TYR A 158 10.92 -13.29 3.98
N THR A 159 11.90 -14.13 3.69
CA THR A 159 12.05 -14.81 2.40
C THR A 159 11.34 -16.18 2.43
N ARG A 160 11.28 -16.86 1.28
CA ARG A 160 10.84 -18.26 1.19
C ARG A 160 11.55 -19.16 2.21
N ASP A 161 12.84 -18.94 2.46
CA ASP A 161 13.61 -19.73 3.44
C ASP A 161 13.22 -19.42 4.89
N SER A 162 12.89 -18.16 5.22
CA SER A 162 12.35 -17.81 6.54
C SER A 162 11.03 -18.55 6.84
N TYR A 163 10.16 -18.68 5.83
CA TYR A 163 8.92 -19.44 5.94
C TYR A 163 9.14 -20.97 5.95
N ASN A 164 10.14 -21.48 5.21
CA ASN A 164 10.54 -22.89 5.28
C ASN A 164 11.02 -23.27 6.69
N VAL A 165 11.89 -22.44 7.31
CA VAL A 165 12.36 -22.63 8.69
C VAL A 165 11.19 -22.58 9.68
N ALA A 166 10.23 -21.68 9.48
CA ALA A 166 9.01 -21.60 10.29
C ALA A 166 7.97 -22.71 10.01
N GLY A 167 8.28 -23.73 9.20
CA GLY A 167 7.37 -24.84 8.89
C GLY A 167 6.18 -24.47 7.97
N MET A 168 6.25 -23.35 7.27
CA MET A 168 5.17 -22.78 6.43
C MET A 168 5.56 -22.69 4.93
N GLY A 169 6.46 -23.57 4.48
CA GLY A 169 7.00 -23.58 3.11
C GLY A 169 5.96 -23.76 2.00
N ASP A 170 4.90 -24.53 2.25
CA ASP A 170 3.86 -24.81 1.26
C ASP A 170 3.01 -23.56 0.93
N THR A 171 2.84 -22.65 1.90
CA THR A 171 1.96 -21.47 1.78
C THR A 171 2.67 -20.26 1.17
N ILE A 172 3.99 -20.12 1.38
CA ILE A 172 4.72 -18.90 1.01
C ILE A 172 4.84 -18.72 -0.52
N GLU A 173 4.87 -19.79 -1.31
CA GLU A 173 4.96 -19.65 -2.77
C GLU A 173 3.71 -19.00 -3.38
N ASP A 174 2.53 -19.41 -2.93
CA ASP A 174 1.26 -18.83 -3.35
C ASP A 174 1.13 -17.36 -2.93
N LEU A 175 1.61 -17.03 -1.71
CA LEU A 175 1.65 -15.67 -1.19
C LEU A 175 2.61 -14.77 -1.98
N LEU A 176 3.85 -15.18 -2.20
CA LEU A 176 4.81 -14.40 -3.00
C LEU A 176 4.35 -14.30 -4.47
N ARG A 177 3.70 -15.32 -5.03
CA ARG A 177 3.08 -15.24 -6.36
C ARG A 177 2.01 -14.14 -6.42
N PHE A 178 1.16 -14.02 -5.41
CA PHE A 178 0.20 -12.92 -5.32
C PHE A 178 0.89 -11.56 -5.21
N CYS A 179 1.90 -11.43 -4.33
CA CYS A 179 2.66 -10.20 -4.18
C CYS A 179 3.33 -9.75 -5.50
N ARG A 180 3.92 -10.69 -6.25
CA ARG A 180 4.51 -10.43 -7.59
C ARG A 180 3.48 -9.95 -8.61
N GLN A 181 2.26 -10.50 -8.59
CA GLN A 181 1.17 -10.05 -9.47
C GLN A 181 0.71 -8.62 -9.13
N MET A 182 0.51 -8.33 -7.84
CA MET A 182 0.15 -6.99 -7.37
C MET A 182 1.23 -5.95 -7.71
N TYR A 183 2.51 -6.30 -7.55
CA TYR A 183 3.64 -5.46 -7.95
C TYR A 183 3.66 -5.21 -9.47
N ALA A 184 3.43 -6.24 -10.28
CA ALA A 184 3.38 -6.12 -11.74
C ALA A 184 2.24 -5.21 -12.23
N MET A 185 1.10 -5.19 -11.52
CA MET A 185 -0.01 -4.27 -11.78
C MET A 185 0.26 -2.83 -11.34
N ARG A 186 1.32 -2.57 -10.56
CA ARG A 186 1.71 -1.26 -10.01
C ARG A 186 0.61 -0.58 -9.18
N VAL A 187 -0.13 -1.38 -8.42
CA VAL A 187 -1.24 -0.91 -7.58
C VAL A 187 -0.76 0.16 -6.60
N ASN A 188 -1.39 1.33 -6.63
CA ASN A 188 -1.00 2.50 -5.83
C ASN A 188 -1.75 2.55 -4.48
N ASN A 189 -1.35 3.48 -3.59
CA ASN A 189 -1.92 3.58 -2.24
C ASN A 189 -3.44 3.82 -2.22
N ALA A 190 -4.00 4.60 -3.15
CA ALA A 190 -5.44 4.83 -3.22
C ALA A 190 -6.18 3.57 -3.70
N GLU A 191 -5.64 2.88 -4.71
CA GLU A 191 -6.19 1.62 -5.20
C GLU A 191 -6.18 0.53 -4.13
N TYR A 192 -5.09 0.38 -3.36
CA TYR A 192 -5.03 -0.54 -2.22
C TYR A 192 -6.06 -0.20 -1.13
N ALA A 193 -6.24 1.09 -0.80
CA ALA A 193 -7.19 1.51 0.22
C ALA A 193 -8.65 1.27 -0.22
N LEU A 194 -8.95 1.52 -1.50
CA LEU A 194 -10.23 1.21 -2.13
C LEU A 194 -10.49 -0.31 -2.21
N LEU A 195 -9.53 -1.10 -2.69
CA LEU A 195 -9.63 -2.57 -2.74
C LEU A 195 -9.87 -3.15 -1.34
N THR A 196 -9.16 -2.64 -0.32
CA THR A 196 -9.35 -3.07 1.07
C THR A 196 -10.76 -2.76 1.56
N ALA A 197 -11.29 -1.55 1.29
CA ALA A 197 -12.66 -1.20 1.66
C ALA A 197 -13.70 -2.07 0.92
N ILE A 198 -13.51 -2.33 -0.39
CA ILE A 198 -14.37 -3.21 -1.19
C ILE A 198 -14.39 -4.63 -0.60
N VAL A 199 -13.22 -5.18 -0.27
CA VAL A 199 -13.07 -6.51 0.34
C VAL A 199 -13.73 -6.59 1.73
N ILE A 200 -13.69 -5.53 2.53
CA ILE A 200 -14.36 -5.50 3.84
C ILE A 200 -15.89 -5.52 3.69
N PHE A 201 -16.45 -4.84 2.68
CA PHE A 201 -17.90 -4.78 2.45
C PHE A 201 -18.45 -5.90 1.53
N SER A 202 -17.61 -6.67 0.84
CA SER A 202 -18.04 -7.72 -0.10
C SER A 202 -18.89 -8.80 0.57
N GLY A 203 -18.50 -9.24 1.77
CA GLY A 203 -19.18 -10.28 2.55
C GLY A 203 -20.63 -9.96 2.94
N MET A 204 -21.05 -8.68 2.85
CA MET A 204 -22.47 -8.30 3.04
C MET A 204 -23.34 -9.02 2.01
N HIS A 205 -22.88 -9.12 0.76
CA HIS A 205 -23.66 -9.67 -0.34
C HIS A 205 -23.86 -11.18 -0.21
N GLU A 206 -22.93 -11.91 0.41
CA GLU A 206 -23.08 -13.35 0.66
C GLU A 206 -24.08 -13.65 1.78
N LYS A 207 -24.11 -12.85 2.86
CA LYS A 207 -25.07 -13.05 3.96
C LYS A 207 -26.51 -12.93 3.46
N TYR A 208 -26.83 -11.90 2.66
CA TYR A 208 -28.20 -11.73 2.13
C TYR A 208 -28.59 -12.79 1.09
N ASN A 209 -27.66 -13.29 0.27
CA ASN A 209 -27.96 -14.36 -0.69
C ASN A 209 -28.17 -15.73 0.00
N ASN A 210 -27.47 -16.00 1.11
CA ASN A 210 -27.64 -17.23 1.88
C ASN A 210 -28.85 -17.23 2.83
N VAL A 211 -29.50 -16.08 3.06
CA VAL A 211 -30.78 -15.97 3.78
C VAL A 211 -32.00 -16.18 2.85
N LEU A 212 -31.78 -16.17 1.53
CA LEU A 212 -32.82 -16.37 0.50
C LEU A 212 -32.74 -17.75 -0.19
N ARG A 213 -32.06 -18.72 0.43
CA ARG A 213 -31.98 -20.13 0.03
C ARG A 213 -32.39 -21.06 1.17
#